data_AF-A0A356ATK4-F1
#
_entry.id   AF-A0A356ATK4-F1
#
_cell.length_a   1.000
_cell.length_b   1.000
_cell.length_c   1.000
_cell.angle_alpha   90.00
_cell.angle_beta   90.00
_cell.angle_gamma   90.00
#
_symmetry.space_group_name_H-M   'P 1'
#
loop_
_entity.id
_entity.type
_entity.pdbx_description
1 polymer ?
#
loop_
_entity_poly.entity_id
_entity_poly.type
_entity_poly.pdbx_seq_one_letter_code
_entity_poly.pdbx_strand_id
1 'polypeptide(L)' 'LFPQLADACPLKDEIIGDGLDILVVRELTGGIYFGKRGTDENGAFDTLYYSVPEIERITHVAM' A
#
# COMPACT_ATOMS: atom_id res chain seq x y z
N LEU A 1 17.48 -8.86 -2.69
CA LEU A 1 17.56 -8.58 -4.15
C LEU A 1 18.39 -9.68 -4.79
N PHE A 2 17.94 -10.27 -5.90
CA PHE A 2 18.76 -11.26 -6.59
C PHE A 2 20.01 -10.58 -7.17
N PRO A 3 21.23 -11.03 -6.81
CA PRO A 3 22.46 -10.37 -7.25
C PRO A 3 22.57 -10.21 -8.77
N GLN A 4 22.03 -11.16 -9.52
CA GLN A 4 22.01 -11.16 -10.99
C GLN A 4 21.17 -10.03 -11.60
N LEU A 5 20.33 -9.37 -10.80
CA LEU A 5 19.43 -8.29 -11.21
C LEU A 5 19.78 -6.94 -10.56
N ALA A 6 20.93 -6.84 -9.87
CA ALA A 6 21.34 -5.61 -9.18
C ALA A 6 21.38 -4.40 -10.14
N ASP A 7 21.98 -4.58 -11.32
CA ASP A 7 22.10 -3.52 -12.34
C ASP A 7 20.76 -3.03 -12.91
N ALA A 8 19.69 -3.82 -12.77
CA ALA A 8 18.34 -3.42 -13.20
C ALA A 8 17.63 -2.56 -12.16
N CYS A 9 18.17 -2.44 -10.94
CA CYS A 9 17.59 -1.60 -9.90
C CYS A 9 17.88 -0.12 -10.18
N PRO A 10 16.87 0.77 -10.13
CA PRO A 10 17.09 2.20 -10.35
C PRO A 10 17.75 2.89 -9.14
N LEU A 11 17.82 2.22 -7.99
CA LEU A 11 18.50 2.74 -6.80
C LEU A 11 19.99 2.46 -6.91
N LYS A 12 20.80 3.42 -6.46
CA LYS A 12 22.25 3.22 -6.37
C LYS A 12 22.60 2.07 -5.43
N ASP A 13 23.67 1.36 -5.73
CA ASP A 13 24.16 0.25 -4.90
C ASP A 13 24.41 0.65 -3.44
N GLU A 14 24.92 1.87 -3.21
CA GLU A 14 25.16 2.42 -1.87
C GLU A 14 23.88 2.54 -1.02
N ILE A 15 22.69 2.57 -1.65
CA ILE A 15 21.38 2.62 -0.98
C ILE A 15 20.88 1.19 -0.68
N ILE A 16 21.10 0.26 -1.59
CA ILE A 16 20.58 -1.12 -1.48
C ILE A 16 21.43 -1.96 -0.52
N GLY A 17 22.74 -1.69 -0.45
CA GLY A 17 23.68 -2.47 0.37
C GLY A 17 23.67 -3.95 0.00
N ASP A 18 23.51 -4.81 1.00
CA ASP A 18 23.56 -6.28 0.84
C ASP A 18 22.26 -6.87 0.24
N GLY A 19 21.25 -6.04 -0.04
CA GLY A 19 20.07 -6.43 -0.80
C GLY A 19 18.76 -5.86 -0.26
N LEU A 20 17.73 -5.94 -1.10
CA LEU A 20 16.36 -5.55 -0.77
C LEU A 20 15.48 -6.78 -0.54
N ASP A 21 14.84 -6.89 0.62
CA ASP A 21 13.81 -7.89 0.93
C ASP A 21 12.65 -7.20 1.66
N ILE A 22 11.53 -7.02 0.95
CA ILE A 22 10.37 -6.25 1.43
C ILE A 22 9.11 -7.02 1.06
N LEU A 23 8.23 -7.18 2.05
CA LEU A 23 6.86 -7.64 1.84
C LEU A 23 5.90 -6.48 2.13
N VAL A 24 5.13 -6.06 1.13
CA VAL A 24 4.06 -5.06 1.30
C VAL A 24 2.74 -5.77 1.53
N VAL A 25 2.14 -5.55 2.70
CA VAL A 25 0.81 -6.07 3.04
C VAL A 25 -0.22 -4.95 2.86
N ARG A 26 -1.19 -5.17 1.97
CA ARG A 26 -2.17 -4.16 1.55
C ARG A 26 -3.59 -4.62 1.84
N GLU A 27 -4.37 -3.77 2.52
CA GLU A 27 -5.82 -3.93 2.64
C GLU A 27 -6.48 -3.59 1.28
N LEU A 28 -7.36 -4.46 0.79
CA LEU A 28 -7.90 -4.41 -0.58
C LEU A 28 -9.42 -4.22 -0.65
N THR A 29 -10.12 -4.08 0.48
CA THR A 29 -11.59 -4.13 0.54
C THR A 29 -12.24 -2.96 1.27
N GLY A 30 -11.47 -2.01 1.81
CA GLY A 30 -11.96 -0.82 2.50
C GLY A 30 -11.30 0.48 2.03
N GLY A 31 -11.47 1.54 2.82
CA GLY A 31 -10.85 2.84 2.54
C GLY A 31 -11.51 3.61 1.40
N ILE A 32 -10.77 4.56 0.85
CA ILE A 32 -11.28 5.56 -0.10
C ILE A 32 -11.86 4.95 -1.38
N TYR A 33 -11.40 3.76 -1.75
CA TYR A 33 -11.88 3.05 -2.94
C TYR A 33 -13.28 2.46 -2.79
N PHE A 34 -13.77 2.27 -1.55
CA PHE A 34 -15.09 1.68 -1.29
C PHE A 34 -15.97 2.56 -0.41
N GLY A 35 -15.42 3.61 0.19
CA GLY A 35 -16.16 4.58 0.99
C GLY A 35 -17.16 5.40 0.16
N LYS A 36 -18.07 6.07 0.88
CA LYS A 36 -19.10 6.92 0.28
C LYS A 36 -18.45 7.98 -0.60
N ARG A 37 -18.99 8.14 -1.81
CA ARG A 37 -18.56 9.16 -2.78
C ARG A 37 -19.75 9.89 -3.36
N GLY A 38 -19.51 11.07 -3.91
CA GLY A 38 -20.54 11.86 -4.57
C GLY A 38 -19.97 13.07 -5.28
N THR A 39 -20.78 13.65 -6.16
CA THR A 39 -20.49 14.88 -6.90
C THR A 39 -21.73 15.75 -6.94
N ASP A 40 -21.56 17.06 -6.82
CA ASP A 40 -22.62 18.07 -6.97
C ASP A 40 -22.13 19.25 -7.83
N GLU A 41 -22.95 20.30 -7.92
CA GLU A 41 -22.65 21.50 -8.72
C GLU A 41 -21.44 22.31 -8.20
N ASN A 42 -21.04 22.10 -6.95
CA ASN A 42 -19.98 22.84 -6.26
C ASN A 42 -18.73 21.98 -6.00
N GLY A 43 -18.77 20.66 -6.20
CA GLY A 43 -17.59 19.81 -6.04
C GLY A 43 -17.83 18.31 -6.05
N ALA A 44 -16.82 17.59 -5.57
CA ALA A 44 -16.78 16.14 -5.49
C ALA A 44 -16.14 15.71 -4.17
N PHE A 45 -16.52 14.54 -3.67
CA PHE A 45 -15.90 13.95 -2.48
C PHE A 45 -15.77 12.44 -2.59
N ASP A 46 -14.73 11.93 -1.92
CA ASP A 46 -14.54 10.53 -1.58
C ASP A 46 -14.26 10.43 -0.07
N THR A 47 -14.67 9.32 0.54
CA THR A 47 -14.53 9.10 1.98
C THR A 47 -13.50 8.01 2.27
N LEU A 48 -12.39 8.37 2.92
CA LEU A 48 -11.45 7.38 3.48
C LEU A 48 -11.99 6.89 4.83
N TYR A 49 -12.64 5.73 4.85
CA TYR A 49 -13.18 5.13 6.05
C TYR A 49 -12.75 3.66 6.19
N TYR A 50 -12.50 3.25 7.42
CA TYR A 50 -12.27 1.87 7.83
C TYR A 50 -13.00 1.59 9.14
N SER A 51 -13.57 0.40 9.27
CA SER A 51 -14.06 -0.14 10.53
C SER A 51 -12.99 -0.98 11.22
N VAL A 52 -13.12 -1.14 12.55
CA VAL A 52 -12.15 -1.88 13.37
C VAL A 52 -11.88 -3.30 12.84
N PRO A 53 -12.90 -4.12 12.47
CA PRO A 53 -12.65 -5.47 11.96
C PRO A 53 -11.83 -5.50 10.66
N GLU A 54 -11.86 -4.42 9.87
CA GLU A 54 -11.11 -4.31 8.62
C GLU A 54 -9.62 -4.10 8.85
N ILE A 55 -9.29 -3.34 9.89
CA ILE A 55 -7.91 -3.14 10.30
C ILE A 55 -7.38 -4.38 11.01
N GLU A 56 -8.16 -4.97 11.92
CA GLU A 56 -7.75 -6.18 12.65
C GLU A 56 -7.39 -7.34 11.72
N ARG A 57 -8.24 -7.63 10.71
CA ARG A 57 -7.98 -8.74 9.76
C ARG A 57 -6.66 -8.57 9.01
N ILE A 58 -6.32 -7.36 8.56
CA ILE A 58 -5.09 -7.14 7.78
C ILE A 58 -3.87 -7.12 8.70
N THR A 59 -4.01 -6.63 9.93
CA THR A 59 -2.91 -6.69 10.91
C THR A 59 -2.54 -8.12 11.28
N HIS A 60 -3.51 -9.06 11.34
CA HIS A 60 -3.20 -10.48 11.55
C HIS A 60 -2.48 -11.13 10.36
N VAL A 61 -2.62 -10.61 9.14
CA VAL A 61 -1.88 -11.11 7.96
C VAL A 61 -0.45 -10.56 7.94
N ALA A 62 -0.25 -9.36 8.50
CA ALA A 62 1.04 -8.69 8.51
C ALA A 62 1.99 -9.15 9.63
N MET A 63 1.46 -9.81 10.67
CA MET A 63 2.22 -10.35 11.81
C MET A 63 2.45 -11.85 11.67
#